data_AF-A0A399RMM2-F1
#
_entry.id   AF-A0A399RMM2-F1
#
_cell.length_a   1.000
_cell.length_b   1.000
_cell.length_c   1.000
_cell.angle_alpha   90.00
_cell.angle_beta   90.00
_cell.angle_gamma   90.00
#
_symmetry.space_group_name_H-M   'P 1'
#
loop_
_entity.id
_entity.type
_entity.pdbx_description
1 polymer ?
#
loop_
_entity_poly.entity_id
_entity_poly.type
_entity_poly.pdbx_seq_one_letter_code
_entity_poly.pdbx_strand_id
1 'polypeptide(L)'
;MIPLKKLALGVAALTTFAMPAMAQYGARGHGYSGGSGSAVIYQHADFRGQSLRVTGPIAHLSEYRFNDKASSIRIHGGSWEVCVDPNFRGRCEILSYREDELNEFRLNDKISSIRPVADRWGRNDRRYDRGGRYDRDDRYDRRPGYDRGRRGYGNAPMILFADPQFRGNALPVNGAIPHLNQLRFNDKVSSIVINSGVWEVCTDPNYRGRCEIIDRSVDETGYYRLNDNITSVRPAGYNRRPGYNRPF
;
A
#
# COMPACT_ATOMS: atom_id res chain seq x y z
N MET A 1 -24.58 29.35 64.61
CA MET A 1 -24.68 28.89 63.21
C MET A 1 -23.32 28.41 62.73
N ILE A 2 -23.09 27.10 62.71
CA ILE A 2 -22.01 26.43 61.95
C ILE A 2 -22.56 25.04 61.57
N PRO A 3 -22.74 24.67 60.29
CA PRO A 3 -23.20 23.34 59.94
C PRO A 3 -22.00 22.38 59.79
N LEU A 4 -22.06 21.24 60.48
CA LEU A 4 -21.15 20.11 60.24
C LEU A 4 -21.47 19.51 58.86
N LYS A 5 -20.50 19.61 57.95
CA LYS A 5 -20.50 18.91 56.66
C LYS A 5 -20.31 17.41 56.88
N LYS A 6 -21.23 16.60 56.34
CA LYS A 6 -21.09 15.14 56.25
C LYS A 6 -19.94 14.81 55.30
N LEU A 7 -18.90 14.14 55.81
CA LEU A 7 -17.85 13.53 54.99
C LEU A 7 -18.37 12.21 54.42
N ALA A 8 -18.68 12.19 53.13
CA ALA A 8 -18.86 10.95 52.38
C ALA A 8 -17.48 10.45 51.96
N LEU A 9 -17.04 9.30 52.50
CA LEU A 9 -15.90 8.57 51.97
C LEU A 9 -16.28 8.01 50.59
N GLY A 10 -15.74 8.61 49.53
CA GLY A 10 -15.78 8.04 48.19
C GLY A 10 -14.79 6.87 48.10
N VAL A 11 -15.31 5.65 48.00
CA VAL A 11 -14.51 4.47 47.64
C VAL A 11 -14.15 4.60 46.17
N ALA A 12 -12.88 4.93 45.88
CA ALA A 12 -12.34 4.85 44.53
C ALA A 12 -12.18 3.38 44.16
N ALA A 13 -13.16 2.82 43.46
CA ALA A 13 -13.05 1.51 42.84
C ALA A 13 -12.02 1.61 41.70
N LEU A 14 -10.80 1.11 41.94
CA LEU A 14 -9.82 0.86 40.89
C LEU A 14 -10.36 -0.28 40.03
N THR A 15 -11.04 0.04 38.93
CA THR A 15 -11.40 -0.94 37.91
C THR A 15 -10.11 -1.42 37.26
N THR A 16 -9.64 -2.60 37.67
CA THR A 16 -8.59 -3.33 36.98
C THR A 16 -9.10 -3.67 35.58
N PHE A 17 -8.57 -3.00 34.56
CA PHE A 17 -8.73 -3.45 33.18
C PHE A 17 -7.93 -4.75 33.03
N ALA A 18 -8.59 -5.88 33.30
CA ALA A 18 -8.10 -7.17 32.86
C ALA A 18 -8.13 -7.16 31.33
N MET A 19 -6.97 -6.96 30.70
CA MET A 19 -6.85 -7.20 29.27
C MET A 19 -7.21 -8.67 29.03
N PRO A 20 -8.18 -8.97 28.15
CA PRO A 20 -8.46 -10.35 27.80
C PRO A 20 -7.18 -10.93 27.17
N ALA A 21 -6.67 -12.00 27.77
CA ALA A 21 -5.62 -12.81 27.20
C ALA A 21 -6.05 -13.21 25.79
N MET A 22 -5.32 -12.75 24.77
CA MET A 22 -5.59 -13.16 23.40
C MET A 22 -5.33 -14.67 23.31
N ALA A 23 -6.40 -15.44 23.20
CA ALA A 23 -6.32 -16.86 22.92
C ALA A 23 -5.64 -17.03 21.56
N GLN A 24 -4.40 -17.52 21.57
CA GLN A 24 -3.73 -18.00 20.38
C GLN A 24 -4.39 -19.29 19.93
N TYR A 25 -5.52 -19.16 19.22
CA TYR A 25 -6.05 -20.27 18.43
C TYR A 25 -5.16 -20.43 17.20
N GLY A 26 -4.24 -21.40 17.30
CA GLY A 26 -3.35 -21.79 16.22
C GLY A 26 -4.13 -22.38 15.05
N ALA A 27 -4.39 -21.54 14.05
CA ALA A 27 -4.81 -22.01 12.73
C ALA A 27 -3.57 -22.55 11.99
N ARG A 28 -3.53 -23.87 11.78
CA ARG A 28 -2.61 -24.52 10.84
C ARG A 28 -3.00 -24.09 9.42
N GLY A 29 -2.31 -23.08 8.90
CA GLY A 29 -2.44 -22.60 7.53
C GLY A 29 -1.09 -22.73 6.81
N HIS A 30 -1.11 -23.37 5.63
CA HIS A 30 0.04 -23.54 4.76
C HIS A 30 0.81 -22.22 4.56
N GLY A 31 2.12 -22.27 4.77
CA GLY A 31 3.00 -21.11 4.71
C GLY A 31 3.00 -20.46 3.34
N TYR A 32 2.23 -19.38 3.20
CA TYR A 32 2.46 -18.39 2.15
C TYR A 32 3.69 -17.58 2.54
N SER A 33 4.87 -18.04 2.10
CA SER A 33 6.07 -17.20 2.01
C SER A 33 5.91 -16.31 0.77
N GLY A 34 5.03 -15.32 0.87
CA GLY A 34 4.71 -14.37 -0.20
C GLY A 34 4.62 -12.98 0.40
N GLY A 35 5.76 -12.30 0.48
CA GLY A 35 5.92 -10.96 1.05
C GLY A 35 5.81 -10.97 2.58
N SER A 36 6.85 -10.56 3.29
CA SER A 36 6.91 -10.42 4.76
C SER A 36 6.03 -9.27 5.31
N GLY A 37 4.90 -9.02 4.66
CA GLY A 37 3.97 -7.95 4.95
C GLY A 37 2.95 -8.30 6.02
N SER A 38 2.53 -7.31 6.80
CA SER A 38 1.35 -7.44 7.67
C SER A 38 0.50 -6.19 7.57
N ALA A 39 -0.80 -6.34 7.72
CA ALA A 39 -1.76 -5.25 7.81
C ALA A 39 -2.41 -5.24 9.19
N VAL A 40 -2.93 -4.09 9.61
CA VAL A 40 -3.80 -3.95 10.78
C VAL A 40 -5.03 -3.17 10.36
N ILE A 41 -6.19 -3.78 10.43
CA ILE A 41 -7.48 -3.12 10.19
C ILE A 41 -8.07 -2.65 11.52
N TYR A 42 -8.74 -1.49 11.51
CA TYR A 42 -9.27 -0.81 12.69
C TYR A 42 -10.74 -0.48 12.52
N GLN A 43 -11.49 -0.59 13.63
CA GLN A 43 -12.94 -0.39 13.65
C GLN A 43 -13.35 1.07 13.39
N HIS A 44 -12.49 2.03 13.71
CA HIS A 44 -12.76 3.45 13.52
C HIS A 44 -11.70 4.10 12.65
N ALA A 45 -12.03 5.29 12.12
CA ALA A 45 -11.09 6.17 11.46
C ALA A 45 -9.90 6.53 12.37
N ASP A 46 -8.83 7.03 11.76
CA ASP A 46 -7.57 7.42 12.42
C ASP A 46 -6.92 6.29 13.24
N PHE A 47 -7.15 5.04 12.84
CA PHE A 47 -6.57 3.84 13.47
C PHE A 47 -7.00 3.63 14.93
N ARG A 48 -8.27 3.90 15.22
CA ARG A 48 -8.87 3.79 16.56
C ARG A 48 -9.83 2.61 16.70
N GLY A 49 -10.23 2.34 17.94
CA GLY A 49 -11.17 1.28 18.28
C GLY A 49 -10.54 -0.12 18.28
N GLN A 50 -11.38 -1.15 18.14
CA GLN A 50 -10.91 -2.53 18.02
C GLN A 50 -10.03 -2.69 16.78
N SER A 51 -8.95 -3.46 16.87
CA SER A 51 -8.03 -3.72 15.76
C SER A 51 -7.80 -5.21 15.52
N LEU A 52 -7.58 -5.60 14.27
CA LEU A 52 -7.20 -6.95 13.87
C LEU A 52 -5.92 -6.91 13.03
N ARG A 53 -4.86 -7.56 13.51
CA ARG A 53 -3.63 -7.77 12.73
C ARG A 53 -3.80 -8.95 11.80
N VAL A 54 -3.45 -8.74 10.53
CA VAL A 54 -3.59 -9.69 9.42
C VAL A 54 -2.20 -9.96 8.85
N THR A 55 -1.77 -11.21 8.83
CA THR A 55 -0.46 -11.65 8.31
C THR A 55 -0.58 -12.65 7.17
N GLY A 56 -1.80 -13.02 6.80
CA GLY A 56 -2.10 -13.92 5.69
C GLY A 56 -3.54 -13.74 5.20
N PRO A 57 -4.00 -14.55 4.24
CA PRO A 57 -5.36 -14.47 3.71
C PRO A 57 -6.40 -14.80 4.79
N ILE A 58 -7.43 -13.96 4.90
CA ILE A 58 -8.65 -14.18 5.67
C ILE A 58 -9.83 -14.09 4.69
N ALA A 59 -10.42 -15.24 4.39
CA ALA A 59 -11.55 -15.34 3.46
C ALA A 59 -12.88 -14.86 4.08
N HIS A 60 -13.01 -14.92 5.41
CA HIS A 60 -14.22 -14.55 6.14
C HIS A 60 -13.86 -13.74 7.40
N LEU A 61 -13.99 -12.42 7.37
CA LEU A 61 -13.72 -11.58 8.55
C LEU A 61 -14.73 -11.80 9.70
N SER A 62 -15.87 -12.43 9.41
CA SER A 62 -16.83 -12.88 10.41
C SER A 62 -16.24 -13.88 11.41
N GLU A 63 -15.27 -14.72 10.99
CA GLU A 63 -14.54 -15.65 11.88
C GLU A 63 -13.78 -14.92 12.99
N TYR A 64 -13.41 -13.66 12.74
CA TYR A 64 -12.71 -12.78 13.67
C TYR A 64 -13.64 -11.72 14.28
N ARG A 65 -14.96 -11.83 14.08
CA ARG A 65 -15.99 -10.84 14.49
C ARG A 65 -15.70 -9.43 13.97
N PHE A 66 -15.05 -9.31 12.81
CA PHE A 66 -14.59 -8.06 12.21
C PHE A 66 -15.24 -7.76 10.85
N ASN A 67 -16.26 -8.52 10.44
CA ASN A 67 -16.99 -8.28 9.18
C ASN A 67 -17.62 -6.89 9.19
N ASP A 68 -17.46 -6.14 8.10
CA ASP A 68 -18.13 -4.84 7.89
C ASP A 68 -17.85 -3.82 8.99
N LYS A 69 -16.67 -3.90 9.63
CA LYS A 69 -16.28 -2.98 10.72
C LYS A 69 -15.09 -2.11 10.39
N ALA A 70 -14.31 -2.46 9.37
CA ALA A 70 -13.07 -1.75 9.10
C ALA A 70 -13.38 -0.34 8.55
N SER A 71 -12.90 0.68 9.27
CA SER A 71 -12.99 2.10 8.88
C SER A 71 -11.60 2.70 8.55
N SER A 72 -10.51 2.09 9.02
CA SER A 72 -9.13 2.45 8.66
C SER A 72 -8.20 1.24 8.65
N ILE A 73 -7.06 1.33 7.96
CA ILE A 73 -6.09 0.24 7.80
C ILE A 73 -4.65 0.76 7.81
N ARG A 74 -3.74 0.06 8.48
CA ARG A 74 -2.29 0.27 8.37
C ARG A 74 -1.64 -0.91 7.69
N ILE A 75 -0.82 -0.65 6.69
CA ILE A 75 -0.02 -1.69 6.03
C ILE A 75 1.45 -1.49 6.42
N HIS A 76 2.02 -2.52 7.04
CA HIS A 76 3.41 -2.57 7.47
C HIS A 76 4.32 -3.25 6.44
N GLY A 77 3.75 -3.81 5.36
CA GLY A 77 4.50 -4.32 4.22
C GLY A 77 3.61 -5.11 3.26
N GLY A 78 4.08 -5.23 2.02
CA GLY A 78 3.36 -5.90 0.93
C GLY A 78 2.15 -5.10 0.42
N SER A 79 1.45 -5.69 -0.55
CA SER A 79 0.16 -5.21 -1.04
C SER A 79 -0.95 -6.15 -0.59
N TRP A 80 -2.11 -5.61 -0.28
CA TRP A 80 -3.24 -6.31 0.28
C TRP A 80 -4.49 -6.03 -0.54
N GLU A 81 -5.12 -7.10 -1.03
CA GLU A 81 -6.44 -7.00 -1.66
C GLU A 81 -7.50 -7.11 -0.57
N VAL A 82 -8.37 -6.10 -0.50
CA VAL A 82 -9.51 -6.06 0.41
C VAL A 82 -10.79 -6.05 -0.41
N CYS A 83 -11.73 -6.92 -0.07
CA CYS A 83 -12.95 -7.12 -0.83
C CYS A 83 -14.18 -6.94 0.04
N VAL A 84 -15.24 -6.41 -0.58
CA VAL A 84 -16.51 -6.15 0.12
C VAL A 84 -17.31 -7.41 0.42
N ASP A 85 -17.09 -8.49 -0.34
CA ASP A 85 -17.71 -9.78 -0.08
C ASP A 85 -16.69 -10.78 0.48
N PRO A 86 -17.16 -11.85 1.17
CA PRO A 86 -16.30 -12.96 1.58
C PRO A 86 -15.67 -13.70 0.38
N ASN A 87 -14.65 -14.51 0.65
CA ASN A 87 -13.92 -15.31 -0.35
C ASN A 87 -13.25 -14.50 -1.47
N PHE A 88 -12.87 -13.25 -1.19
CA PHE A 88 -12.18 -12.36 -2.14
C PHE A 88 -13.04 -12.07 -3.38
N ARG A 89 -14.31 -11.75 -3.16
CA ARG A 89 -15.32 -11.50 -4.21
C ARG A 89 -15.92 -10.10 -4.12
N GLY A 90 -16.73 -9.76 -5.12
CA GLY A 90 -17.38 -8.46 -5.21
C GLY A 90 -16.43 -7.39 -5.69
N ARG A 91 -16.58 -6.18 -5.16
CA ARG A 91 -15.63 -5.08 -5.37
C ARG A 91 -14.41 -5.28 -4.48
N CYS A 92 -13.23 -5.30 -5.09
CA CYS A 92 -11.96 -5.40 -4.40
C CYS A 92 -11.08 -4.18 -4.72
N GLU A 93 -10.31 -3.74 -3.73
CA GLU A 93 -9.27 -2.72 -3.89
C GLU A 93 -7.94 -3.29 -3.42
N ILE A 94 -6.85 -2.86 -4.05
CA ILE A 94 -5.50 -3.19 -3.60
C ILE A 94 -4.97 -1.98 -2.82
N LEU A 95 -4.70 -2.22 -1.53
CA LEU A 95 -4.11 -1.26 -0.63
C LEU A 95 -2.68 -1.69 -0.30
N SER A 96 -1.77 -0.75 -0.26
CA SER A 96 -0.35 -1.02 0.01
C SER A 96 0.29 0.06 0.90
N TYR A 97 -0.53 0.96 1.45
CA TYR A 97 -0.17 1.95 2.46
C TYR A 97 -1.20 1.99 3.59
N ARG A 98 -1.09 2.98 4.51
CA ARG A 98 -2.13 3.24 5.51
C ARG A 98 -3.21 4.13 4.91
N GLU A 99 -4.45 3.79 5.19
CA GLU A 99 -5.62 4.62 4.91
C GLU A 99 -6.28 4.92 6.26
N ASP A 100 -6.21 6.17 6.70
CA ASP A 100 -6.82 6.70 7.92
C ASP A 100 -8.34 6.81 7.82
N GLU A 101 -8.87 6.91 6.59
CA GLU A 101 -10.28 6.76 6.28
C GLU A 101 -10.50 5.90 5.02
N LEU A 102 -11.38 4.91 5.12
CA LEU A 102 -11.74 4.03 3.99
C LEU A 102 -12.88 4.57 3.11
N ASN A 103 -13.37 5.78 3.40
CA ASN A 103 -14.49 6.41 2.69
C ASN A 103 -14.18 6.66 1.21
N GLU A 104 -12.95 7.12 0.90
CA GLU A 104 -12.53 7.42 -0.48
C GLU A 104 -12.62 6.19 -1.39
N PHE A 105 -12.32 5.00 -0.84
CA PHE A 105 -12.38 3.72 -1.52
C PHE A 105 -13.78 3.08 -1.48
N ARG A 106 -14.74 3.75 -0.84
CA ARG A 106 -16.08 3.20 -0.52
C ARG A 106 -16.00 1.87 0.23
N LEU A 107 -14.97 1.69 1.05
CA LEU A 107 -14.71 0.46 1.81
C LEU A 107 -15.09 0.57 3.28
N ASN A 108 -15.37 1.79 3.77
CA ASN A 108 -15.77 2.04 5.14
C ASN A 108 -16.92 1.13 5.56
N ASP A 109 -16.69 0.34 6.61
CA ASP A 109 -17.65 -0.61 7.19
C ASP A 109 -18.21 -1.63 6.17
N LYS A 110 -17.40 -2.02 5.19
CA LYS A 110 -17.80 -2.95 4.13
C LYS A 110 -16.83 -4.09 3.84
N ILE A 111 -15.64 -4.08 4.44
CA ILE A 111 -14.63 -5.12 4.14
C ILE A 111 -15.07 -6.44 4.79
N SER A 112 -15.16 -7.50 3.98
CA SER A 112 -15.54 -8.86 4.40
C SER A 112 -14.45 -9.91 4.16
N SER A 113 -13.46 -9.63 3.30
CA SER A 113 -12.28 -10.50 3.13
C SER A 113 -11.02 -9.69 2.78
N ILE A 114 -9.86 -10.24 3.12
CA ILE A 114 -8.56 -9.57 2.96
C ILE A 114 -7.46 -10.61 2.68
N ARG A 115 -6.59 -10.37 1.70
CA ARG A 115 -5.43 -11.25 1.44
C ARG A 115 -4.20 -10.49 0.95
N PRO A 116 -2.99 -11.02 1.21
CA PRO A 116 -1.81 -10.51 0.54
C PRO A 116 -1.94 -10.77 -0.96
N VAL A 117 -1.59 -9.77 -1.76
CA VAL A 117 -1.42 -9.92 -3.20
C VAL A 117 -0.08 -10.60 -3.41
N ALA A 118 -0.10 -11.80 -3.98
CA ALA A 118 1.14 -12.43 -4.43
C ALA A 118 1.74 -11.56 -5.53
N ASP A 119 2.97 -11.09 -5.35
CA ASP A 119 3.74 -10.43 -6.40
C ASP A 119 3.80 -11.38 -7.60
N ARG A 120 2.93 -11.17 -8.60
CA ARG A 120 2.76 -12.11 -9.72
C ARG A 120 3.94 -12.08 -10.70
N TRP A 121 5.06 -11.48 -10.31
CA TRP A 121 6.31 -11.38 -11.08
C TRP A 121 7.54 -11.83 -10.28
N GLY A 122 7.35 -12.73 -9.30
CA GLY A 122 8.42 -13.44 -8.59
C GLY A 122 8.68 -14.87 -9.10
N ARG A 123 8.61 -15.11 -10.42
CA ARG A 123 9.03 -16.40 -11.01
C ARG A 123 9.90 -16.19 -12.25
N ASN A 124 11.20 -16.00 -12.05
CA ASN A 124 12.20 -16.44 -13.03
C ASN A 124 13.59 -16.79 -12.47
N ASP A 125 13.74 -16.98 -11.15
CA ASP A 125 15.04 -17.33 -10.56
C ASP A 125 15.32 -18.84 -10.52
N ARG A 126 14.82 -19.61 -11.50
CA ARG A 126 15.12 -21.05 -11.61
C ARG A 126 15.49 -21.52 -13.02
N ARG A 127 16.07 -20.63 -13.84
CA ARG A 127 16.58 -21.01 -15.17
C ARG A 127 18.01 -20.55 -15.45
N TYR A 128 18.87 -20.55 -14.43
CA TYR A 128 20.33 -20.48 -14.62
C TYR A 128 21.06 -21.66 -13.97
N ASP A 129 20.46 -22.86 -14.00
CA ASP A 129 21.15 -24.10 -13.65
C ASP A 129 21.03 -25.13 -14.79
N ARG A 130 21.34 -24.73 -16.03
CA ARG A 130 21.71 -25.71 -17.08
C ARG A 130 22.47 -25.08 -18.25
N GLY A 131 23.79 -25.17 -18.17
CA GLY A 131 24.67 -25.46 -19.31
C GLY A 131 24.94 -24.35 -20.31
N GLY A 132 26.19 -23.86 -20.33
CA GLY A 132 26.71 -23.07 -21.42
C GLY A 132 28.09 -22.50 -21.11
N ARG A 133 29.12 -23.35 -21.18
CA ARG A 133 30.52 -22.90 -21.30
C ARG A 133 30.64 -22.18 -22.65
N TYR A 134 30.80 -20.85 -22.64
CA TYR A 134 31.53 -20.11 -23.66
C TYR A 134 32.29 -18.97 -23.00
N ASP A 135 33.60 -19.19 -22.92
CA ASP A 135 34.73 -18.29 -23.05
C ASP A 135 34.53 -16.76 -22.98
N ARG A 136 35.16 -16.18 -21.95
CA ARG A 136 36.27 -15.21 -22.07
C ARG A 136 36.16 -14.15 -23.18
N ASP A 137 35.72 -12.95 -22.80
CA ASP A 137 36.43 -11.66 -22.87
C ASP A 137 35.39 -10.54 -22.99
N ASP A 138 35.03 -9.90 -21.88
CA ASP A 138 34.40 -8.57 -21.93
C ASP A 138 35.06 -7.67 -20.89
N ARG A 139 36.26 -7.24 -21.28
CA ARG A 139 37.05 -6.20 -20.66
C ARG A 139 36.67 -4.83 -21.25
N TYR A 140 35.39 -4.46 -21.28
CA TYR A 140 34.93 -3.07 -21.50
C TYR A 140 33.51 -2.93 -20.95
N ASP A 141 33.41 -2.41 -19.71
CA ASP A 141 32.31 -1.56 -19.19
C ASP A 141 32.30 -1.55 -17.66
N ARG A 142 33.47 -1.30 -17.05
CA ARG A 142 33.49 -0.67 -15.72
C ARG A 142 33.23 0.82 -15.88
N ARG A 143 31.97 1.18 -16.12
CA ARG A 143 31.47 2.51 -15.75
C ARG A 143 30.95 2.41 -14.32
N PRO A 144 31.63 3.03 -13.33
CA PRO A 144 31.20 2.97 -11.93
C PRO A 144 30.08 3.97 -11.72
N GLY A 145 28.84 3.52 -11.87
CA GLY A 145 27.66 4.38 -11.63
C GLY A 145 26.32 3.69 -11.47
N TYR A 146 26.21 2.39 -11.79
CA TYR A 146 24.90 1.72 -11.93
C TYR A 146 24.41 0.98 -10.69
N ASP A 147 25.28 0.78 -9.69
CA ASP A 147 24.99 -0.09 -8.55
C ASP A 147 24.59 0.64 -7.26
N ARG A 148 24.56 1.99 -7.25
CA ARG A 148 24.15 2.77 -6.07
C ARG A 148 22.66 3.14 -6.02
N GLY A 149 21.85 2.71 -7.00
CA GLY A 149 20.39 2.94 -6.99
C GLY A 149 19.56 1.68 -6.75
N ARG A 150 19.99 0.50 -7.21
CA ARG A 150 19.14 -0.70 -7.21
C ARG A 150 19.06 -1.47 -5.88
N ARG A 151 19.90 -1.15 -4.89
CA ARG A 151 19.95 -1.88 -3.61
C ARG A 151 19.04 -1.31 -2.51
N GLY A 152 18.34 -0.18 -2.74
CA GLY A 152 17.58 0.52 -1.69
C GLY A 152 16.08 0.71 -1.93
N TYR A 153 15.58 0.54 -3.16
CA TYR A 153 14.18 0.86 -3.52
C TYR A 153 13.33 -0.37 -3.83
N GLY A 154 13.76 -1.56 -3.37
CA GLY A 154 13.14 -2.84 -3.69
C GLY A 154 11.66 -2.91 -3.31
N ASN A 155 10.83 -3.24 -4.30
CA ASN A 155 9.41 -3.60 -4.24
C ASN A 155 8.34 -2.49 -4.19
N ALA A 156 8.66 -1.20 -4.32
CA ALA A 156 7.59 -0.22 -4.47
C ALA A 156 6.92 -0.35 -5.85
N PRO A 157 5.56 -0.48 -5.92
CA PRO A 157 4.82 -0.54 -7.18
C PRO A 157 5.11 0.60 -8.17
N MET A 158 5.37 1.80 -7.65
CA MET A 158 5.81 2.97 -8.41
C MET A 158 7.02 3.60 -7.72
N ILE A 159 7.92 4.22 -8.48
CA ILE A 159 8.99 5.06 -7.95
C ILE A 159 9.02 6.36 -8.76
N LEU A 160 8.96 7.50 -8.07
CA LEU A 160 9.10 8.82 -8.68
C LEU A 160 10.57 9.26 -8.57
N PHE A 161 11.10 9.86 -9.62
CA PHE A 161 12.48 10.34 -9.69
C PHE A 161 12.49 11.84 -9.98
N ALA A 162 13.36 12.54 -9.26
CA ALA A 162 13.47 13.99 -9.36
C ALA A 162 14.08 14.44 -10.70
N ASP A 163 14.92 13.60 -11.31
CA ASP A 163 15.59 13.90 -12.57
C ASP A 163 15.08 12.99 -13.70
N PRO A 164 15.26 13.36 -14.97
CA PRO A 164 15.02 12.50 -16.12
C PRO A 164 15.83 11.19 -16.08
N GLN A 165 15.38 10.20 -16.86
CA GLN A 165 16.10 8.93 -17.05
C GLN A 165 16.31 8.14 -15.75
N PHE A 166 15.38 8.26 -14.80
CA PHE A 166 15.36 7.56 -13.52
C PHE A 166 16.54 7.90 -12.60
N ARG A 167 16.91 9.19 -12.57
CA ARG A 167 18.05 9.71 -11.80
C ARG A 167 17.59 10.60 -10.64
N GLY A 168 18.57 11.00 -9.83
CA GLY A 168 18.37 11.95 -8.75
C GLY A 168 17.74 11.34 -7.51
N ASN A 169 17.14 12.21 -6.71
CA ASN A 169 16.37 11.79 -5.55
C ASN A 169 15.19 10.93 -6.01
N ALA A 170 14.91 9.85 -5.27
CA ALA A 170 13.85 8.91 -5.62
C ALA A 170 12.87 8.75 -4.45
N LEU A 171 11.58 8.69 -4.79
CA LEU A 171 10.50 8.46 -3.85
C LEU A 171 9.77 7.17 -4.22
N PRO A 172 9.94 6.09 -3.45
CA PRO A 172 9.14 4.89 -3.58
C PRO A 172 7.68 5.21 -3.23
N VAL A 173 6.77 4.91 -4.15
CA VAL A 173 5.32 5.09 -4.02
C VAL A 173 4.68 3.72 -3.85
N ASN A 174 4.13 3.49 -2.66
CA ASN A 174 3.45 2.25 -2.34
C ASN A 174 1.94 2.36 -2.42
N GLY A 175 1.34 3.54 -2.47
CA GLY A 175 -0.11 3.69 -2.50
C GLY A 175 -0.51 5.09 -2.94
N ALA A 176 -1.76 5.46 -2.65
CA ALA A 176 -2.27 6.77 -2.96
C ALA A 176 -1.55 7.84 -2.10
N ILE A 177 -1.14 8.94 -2.74
CA ILE A 177 -0.50 10.09 -2.14
C ILE A 177 -1.28 11.33 -2.60
N PRO A 178 -2.16 11.88 -1.77
CA PRO A 178 -2.99 13.03 -2.14
C PRO A 178 -2.20 14.34 -2.20
N HIS A 179 -1.03 14.41 -1.55
CA HIS A 179 -0.16 15.59 -1.49
C HIS A 179 1.33 15.21 -1.37
N LEU A 180 2.13 15.48 -2.41
CA LEU A 180 3.58 15.20 -2.39
C LEU A 180 4.40 16.18 -1.51
N ASN A 181 3.83 17.32 -1.13
CA ASN A 181 4.44 18.32 -0.25
C ASN A 181 4.97 17.72 1.06
N GLN A 182 4.20 16.83 1.67
CA GLN A 182 4.57 16.19 2.95
C GLN A 182 5.83 15.31 2.83
N LEU A 183 6.14 14.86 1.61
CA LEU A 183 7.28 14.02 1.27
C LEU A 183 8.42 14.82 0.62
N ARG A 184 8.30 16.16 0.58
CA ARG A 184 9.25 17.10 -0.04
C ARG A 184 9.55 16.81 -1.52
N PHE A 185 8.58 16.21 -2.21
CA PHE A 185 8.70 15.74 -3.60
C PHE A 185 7.69 16.41 -4.56
N ASN A 186 6.98 17.44 -4.09
CA ASN A 186 6.03 18.21 -4.89
C ASN A 186 6.72 18.90 -6.05
N ASP A 187 6.14 18.82 -7.25
CA ASP A 187 6.60 19.56 -8.43
C ASP A 187 8.08 19.33 -8.76
N LYS A 188 8.58 18.14 -8.46
CA LYS A 188 9.97 17.73 -8.73
C LYS A 188 10.09 16.53 -9.65
N VAL A 189 8.98 15.88 -9.96
CA VAL A 189 9.02 14.58 -10.65
C VAL A 189 9.32 14.82 -12.12
N SER A 190 10.44 14.25 -12.58
CA SER A 190 10.86 14.31 -13.98
C SER A 190 10.82 12.93 -14.67
N SER A 191 10.92 11.83 -13.92
CA SER A 191 10.76 10.46 -14.45
C SER A 191 10.10 9.50 -13.45
N ILE A 192 9.51 8.41 -13.95
CA ILE A 192 8.65 7.49 -13.18
C ILE A 192 8.97 6.05 -13.57
N VAL A 193 9.24 5.20 -12.60
CA VAL A 193 9.31 3.74 -12.78
C VAL A 193 8.01 3.11 -12.31
N ILE A 194 7.41 2.26 -13.13
CA ILE A 194 6.28 1.41 -12.75
C ILE A 194 6.79 -0.04 -12.62
N ASN A 195 6.85 -0.54 -11.40
CA ASN A 195 7.13 -1.94 -11.12
C ASN A 195 5.84 -2.79 -11.15
N SER A 196 4.71 -2.21 -10.75
CA SER A 196 3.41 -2.88 -10.80
C SER A 196 2.22 -1.91 -10.74
N GLY A 197 1.06 -2.39 -11.18
CA GLY A 197 -0.18 -1.63 -11.17
C GLY A 197 -0.34 -0.68 -12.35
N VAL A 198 -1.40 0.11 -12.29
CA VAL A 198 -1.67 1.23 -13.19
C VAL A 198 -1.94 2.41 -12.29
N TRP A 199 -1.46 3.59 -12.65
CA TRP A 199 -1.44 4.74 -11.77
C TRP A 199 -2.05 5.97 -12.43
N GLU A 200 -2.80 6.74 -11.66
CA GLU A 200 -3.27 8.07 -12.03
C GLU A 200 -2.34 9.09 -11.37
N VAL A 201 -1.75 9.95 -12.19
CA VAL A 201 -0.76 10.96 -11.78
C VAL A 201 -1.31 12.33 -12.15
N CYS A 202 -1.43 13.22 -11.17
CA CYS A 202 -2.18 14.46 -11.29
C CYS A 202 -1.36 15.70 -10.92
N THR A 203 -1.66 16.81 -11.59
CA THR A 203 -0.98 18.10 -11.37
C THR A 203 -1.41 18.79 -10.09
N ASP A 204 -2.63 18.53 -9.63
CA ASP A 204 -3.18 19.19 -8.46
C ASP A 204 -3.30 18.19 -7.29
N PRO A 205 -3.45 18.67 -6.05
CA PRO A 205 -3.66 17.78 -4.94
C PRO A 205 -5.01 17.07 -4.95
N ASN A 206 -5.10 15.97 -4.20
CA ASN A 206 -6.30 15.14 -4.08
C ASN A 206 -6.80 14.62 -5.44
N TYR A 207 -5.87 14.29 -6.34
CA TYR A 207 -6.14 13.66 -7.63
C TYR A 207 -7.03 14.50 -8.55
N ARG A 208 -6.74 15.81 -8.62
CA ARG A 208 -7.47 16.81 -9.41
C ARG A 208 -6.56 17.43 -10.48
N GLY A 209 -7.12 18.36 -11.25
CA GLY A 209 -6.41 19.07 -12.29
C GLY A 209 -6.21 18.21 -13.53
N ARG A 210 -5.03 18.29 -14.13
CA ARG A 210 -4.64 17.41 -15.24
C ARG A 210 -4.15 16.10 -14.67
N CYS A 211 -4.79 15.00 -15.04
CA CYS A 211 -4.42 13.66 -14.63
C CYS A 211 -4.10 12.78 -15.84
N GLU A 212 -3.08 11.96 -15.72
CA GLU A 212 -2.67 11.00 -16.73
C GLU A 212 -2.61 9.60 -16.13
N ILE A 213 -3.01 8.60 -16.93
CA ILE A 213 -2.94 7.20 -16.53
C ILE A 213 -1.63 6.60 -17.06
N ILE A 214 -0.77 6.18 -16.13
CA ILE A 214 0.56 5.65 -16.38
C ILE A 214 0.58 4.16 -16.03
N ASP A 215 0.77 3.32 -17.04
CA ASP A 215 0.81 1.85 -16.92
C ASP A 215 2.20 1.25 -17.21
N ARG A 216 3.16 2.09 -17.59
CA ARG A 216 4.55 1.74 -17.89
C ARG A 216 5.49 2.83 -17.40
N SER A 217 6.76 2.49 -17.23
CA SER A 217 7.80 3.46 -16.87
C SER A 217 7.89 4.58 -17.90
N VAL A 218 8.12 5.80 -17.41
CA VAL A 218 8.24 7.05 -18.17
C VAL A 218 9.59 7.66 -17.83
N ASP A 219 10.53 7.62 -18.77
CA ASP A 219 11.87 8.17 -18.63
C ASP A 219 11.90 9.70 -18.68
N GLU A 220 10.90 10.33 -19.30
CA GLU A 220 10.68 11.78 -19.29
C GLU A 220 9.19 12.13 -19.21
N THR A 221 8.78 12.79 -18.14
CA THR A 221 7.36 13.15 -17.90
C THR A 221 6.89 14.36 -18.73
N GLY A 222 7.81 15.02 -19.45
CA GLY A 222 7.51 16.14 -20.34
C GLY A 222 6.53 15.77 -21.46
N TYR A 223 6.58 14.54 -21.97
CA TYR A 223 5.64 14.03 -22.97
C TYR A 223 4.18 14.14 -22.52
N TYR A 224 3.92 13.93 -21.23
CA TYR A 224 2.60 13.99 -20.61
C TYR A 224 2.26 15.38 -20.05
N ARG A 225 3.14 16.39 -20.25
CA ARG A 225 3.05 17.73 -19.65
C ARG A 225 2.97 17.69 -18.12
N LEU A 226 3.64 16.71 -17.52
CA LEU A 226 3.67 16.50 -16.07
C LEU A 226 5.00 16.90 -15.43
N ASN A 227 6.04 17.16 -16.23
CA ASN A 227 7.38 17.45 -15.72
C ASN A 227 7.37 18.57 -14.70
N ASP A 228 7.90 18.30 -13.50
CA ASP A 228 7.98 19.24 -12.39
C ASP A 228 6.63 19.88 -12.01
N ASN A 229 5.51 19.19 -12.28
CA ASN A 229 4.17 19.68 -11.96
C ASN A 229 3.31 18.63 -11.24
N ILE A 230 3.87 17.47 -10.88
CA ILE A 230 3.12 16.39 -10.22
C ILE A 230 2.97 16.70 -8.74
N THR A 231 1.72 16.70 -8.26
CA THR A 231 1.37 17.00 -6.85
C THR A 231 0.63 15.84 -6.16
N SER A 232 -0.03 14.95 -6.90
CA SER A 232 -0.70 13.76 -6.32
C SER A 232 -0.65 12.53 -7.24
N VAL A 233 -0.64 11.34 -6.65
CA VAL A 233 -0.59 10.05 -7.38
C VAL A 233 -1.44 8.99 -6.69
N ARG A 234 -2.15 8.15 -7.43
CA ARG A 234 -2.88 7.00 -6.85
C ARG A 234 -2.96 5.80 -7.79
N PRO A 235 -3.23 4.60 -7.29
CA PRO A 235 -3.61 3.48 -8.14
C PRO A 235 -4.83 3.86 -9.00
N ALA A 236 -4.72 3.69 -10.30
CA ALA A 236 -5.85 3.76 -11.21
C ALA A 236 -6.57 2.40 -11.15
N GLY A 237 -7.81 2.39 -10.65
CA GLY A 237 -8.62 1.17 -10.63
C GLY A 237 -8.66 0.48 -12.00
N TYR A 238 -8.77 -0.86 -12.02
CA TYR A 238 -8.60 -1.69 -13.23
C TYR A 238 -9.40 -1.23 -14.46
N ASN A 239 -10.54 -0.57 -14.26
CA ASN A 239 -11.43 -0.08 -15.32
C ASN A 239 -10.92 1.20 -16.02
N ARG A 240 -9.84 1.84 -15.54
CA ARG A 240 -9.28 3.09 -16.11
C ARG A 240 -8.07 2.87 -17.02
N ARG A 241 -7.78 1.61 -17.39
CA ARG A 241 -6.71 1.29 -18.34
C ARG A 241 -6.94 1.96 -19.70
N PRO A 242 -5.97 2.71 -20.24
CA PRO A 242 -6.04 3.19 -21.62
C PRO A 242 -6.11 1.99 -22.55
N GLY A 243 -7.24 1.83 -23.26
CA GLY A 243 -7.46 0.72 -24.20
C GLY A 243 -8.51 -0.33 -23.79
N TYR A 244 -9.11 -0.25 -22.60
CA TYR A 244 -10.23 -1.12 -22.21
C TYR A 244 -11.62 -0.46 -22.30
N ASN A 245 -11.72 0.78 -22.78
CA ASN A 245 -12.97 1.33 -23.29
C ASN A 245 -13.16 0.91 -24.75
N ARG A 246 -13.61 -0.33 -24.98
CA ARG A 246 -14.47 -0.60 -26.14
C ARG A 246 -15.90 -0.26 -25.72
N PRO A 247 -16.58 0.69 -26.38
CA PRO A 247 -18.02 0.77 -26.25
C PRO A 247 -18.63 -0.54 -26.77
N PHE A 248 -19.81 -0.89 -26.23
CA PHE A 248 -20.60 -2.06 -26.56
C PHE A 248 -20.58 -2.44 -28.05
#